data_AF-A0A3N5SZN6-F1
#
_entry.id   AF-A0A3N5SZN6-F1
#
_cell.length_a   1.000
_cell.length_b   1.000
_cell.length_c   1.000
_cell.angle_alpha   90.00
_cell.angle_beta   90.00
_cell.angle_gamma   90.00
#
_symmetry.space_group_name_H-M   'P 1'
#
loop_
_entity.id
_entity.type
_entity.pdbx_description
1 polymer ?
#
loop_
_entity_poly.entity_id
_entity_poly.type
_entity_poly.pdbx_seq_one_letter_code
_entity_poly.pdbx_strand_id
1 'polypeptide(L)'
;MTTALVTGGTGFVGSHVARALVVRGYQARILRRATSRLDAVQGIDCEHFIGDVTDPNSLRAAMQGVDWVFHVAAVADYWRSNPERIYHVNVDGTRNVLQI
;
A
#
# COMPACT_ATOMS: atom_id res chain seq x y z
N MET A 1 -10.19 17.13 6.02
CA MET A 1 -8.77 16.76 6.20
C MET A 1 -8.49 15.69 5.17
N THR A 2 -7.44 15.82 4.36
CA THR A 2 -7.20 14.89 3.23
C THR A 2 -6.75 13.53 3.75
N THR A 3 -7.39 12.47 3.26
CA THR A 3 -7.06 11.07 3.56
C THR A 3 -6.30 10.47 2.39
N ALA A 4 -5.14 9.87 2.68
CA ALA A 4 -4.27 9.26 1.69
C ALA A 4 -4.06 7.77 1.98
N LEU A 5 -4.30 6.92 0.96
CA LEU A 5 -3.97 5.50 0.98
C LEU A 5 -2.56 5.29 0.43
N VAL A 6 -1.73 4.52 1.14
CA VAL A 6 -0.41 4.08 0.67
C VAL A 6 -0.43 2.56 0.49
N THR A 7 -0.33 2.06 -0.75
CA THR A 7 -0.16 0.62 -0.97
C THR A 7 1.28 0.21 -0.68
N GLY A 8 1.49 -0.98 -0.12
CA GLY A 8 2.84 -1.41 0.27
C GLY A 8 3.42 -0.55 1.41
N GLY A 9 2.56 0.02 2.27
CA GLY A 9 2.97 0.95 3.32
C GLY A 9 3.90 0.36 4.38
N THR A 10 4.03 -0.97 4.47
CA THR A 10 5.02 -1.64 5.33
C THR A 10 6.40 -1.81 4.68
N GLY A 11 6.54 -1.47 3.40
CA GLY A 11 7.81 -1.49 2.68
C GLY A 11 8.69 -0.28 2.99
N PHE A 12 9.91 -0.30 2.45
CA PHE A 12 10.89 0.77 2.66
C PHE A 12 10.36 2.13 2.23
N VAL A 13 9.96 2.30 0.96
CA VAL A 13 9.45 3.58 0.45
C VAL A 13 8.07 3.89 1.05
N GLY A 14 7.16 2.92 1.07
CA GLY A 14 5.79 3.13 1.55
C GLY A 14 5.70 3.64 2.99
N SER A 15 6.55 3.12 3.90
CA SER A 15 6.57 3.58 5.29
C SER A 15 7.06 5.03 5.44
N HIS A 16 8.01 5.46 4.62
CA HIS A 16 8.49 6.85 4.60
C HIS A 16 7.44 7.80 4.00
N VAL A 17 6.68 7.35 3.00
CA VAL A 17 5.53 8.11 2.47
C VAL A 17 4.47 8.28 3.55
N ALA A 18 4.08 7.20 4.24
CA ALA A 18 3.11 7.27 5.34
C ALA A 18 3.57 8.23 6.45
N ARG A 19 4.84 8.13 6.88
CA ARG A 19 5.43 9.06 7.86
C ARG A 19 5.38 10.51 7.38
N ALA A 20 5.74 10.75 6.12
CA ALA A 20 5.76 12.08 5.52
C ALA A 20 4.37 12.71 5.44
N LEU A 21 3.32 11.91 5.21
CA LEU A 21 1.92 12.33 5.21
C LEU A 21 1.46 12.72 6.62
N VAL A 22 1.72 11.88 7.62
CA VAL A 22 1.36 12.15 9.03
C VAL A 22 2.05 13.41 9.55
N VAL A 23 3.36 13.57 9.31
CA VAL A 23 4.12 14.77 9.71
C VAL A 23 3.58 16.06 9.07
N ARG A 24 2.96 15.97 7.90
CA ARG A 24 2.34 17.11 7.21
C ARG A 24 0.88 17.36 7.62
N GLY A 25 0.34 16.57 8.55
CA GLY A 25 -1.03 16.72 9.03
C GLY A 25 -2.09 16.12 8.13
N TYR A 26 -1.75 15.11 7.32
CA TYR A 26 -2.73 14.32 6.56
C TYR A 26 -3.11 13.04 7.31
N GLN A 27 -4.31 12.52 7.04
CA GLN A 27 -4.69 11.18 7.52
C GLN A 27 -4.08 10.13 6.59
N ALA A 28 -3.24 9.25 7.13
CA ALA A 28 -2.61 8.19 6.35
C ALA A 28 -3.27 6.85 6.66
N ARG A 29 -3.63 6.11 5.61
CA ARG A 29 -4.01 4.70 5.65
C ARG A 29 -2.98 3.90 4.87
N ILE A 30 -2.53 2.77 5.39
CA ILE A 30 -1.65 1.85 4.68
C ILE A 30 -2.40 0.58 4.31
N LEU A 31 -2.27 0.14 3.05
CA LEU A 31 -2.69 -1.20 2.63
C LEU A 31 -1.54 -2.17 2.89
N ARG A 32 -1.81 -3.23 3.65
CA ARG A 32 -0.85 -4.30 3.94
C ARG A 32 -1.51 -5.67 3.94
N ARG A 33 -0.71 -6.70 3.69
CA ARG A 33 -1.13 -8.09 3.92
C ARG A 33 -1.12 -8.39 5.42
N ALA A 34 -1.95 -9.33 5.87
CA ALA A 34 -1.99 -9.78 7.27
C ALA A 34 -0.61 -10.26 7.76
N THR A 35 0.15 -10.92 6.89
CA THR A 35 1.50 -11.45 7.13
C THR A 35 2.62 -10.42 7.03
N SER A 36 2.31 -9.15 6.76
CA SER A 36 3.33 -8.12 6.62
C SER A 36 4.05 -7.84 7.94
N ARG A 37 5.37 -7.70 7.87
CA ARG A 37 6.17 -7.14 8.96
C ARG A 37 5.80 -5.68 9.22
N LEU A 38 5.80 -5.27 10.48
CA LEU A 38 5.35 -3.92 10.90
C LEU A 38 6.49 -3.04 11.41
N ASP A 39 7.73 -3.54 11.44
CA ASP A 39 8.89 -2.84 12.02
C ASP A 39 9.05 -1.42 11.41
N ALA A 40 8.88 -1.27 10.10
CA ALA A 40 9.06 -0.01 9.39
C ALA A 40 8.00 1.06 9.70
N VAL A 41 6.84 0.65 10.21
CA VAL A 41 5.70 1.54 10.52
C VAL A 41 5.46 1.72 12.01
N GLN A 42 6.31 1.16 12.87
CA GLN A 42 6.25 1.40 14.31
C GLN A 42 6.37 2.89 14.63
N GLY A 43 5.45 3.38 15.46
CA GLY A 43 5.40 4.79 15.88
C GLY A 43 4.87 5.76 14.82
N ILE A 44 4.34 5.28 13.69
CA ILE A 44 3.61 6.10 12.73
C ILE A 44 2.12 6.01 13.06
N ASP A 45 1.49 7.15 13.35
CA ASP A 45 0.03 7.24 13.58
C ASP A 45 -0.72 7.18 12.25
N CYS A 46 -0.97 5.96 11.78
CA CYS A 46 -1.67 5.70 10.52
C CYS A 46 -2.63 4.51 10.66
N GLU A 47 -3.69 4.51 9.85
CA GLU A 47 -4.65 3.41 9.81
C GLU A 47 -4.06 2.21 9.07
N HIS A 48 -4.20 1.00 9.63
CA HIS A 48 -3.77 -0.23 8.98
C HIS A 48 -4.97 -0.94 8.34
N PHE A 49 -5.02 -0.97 7.01
CA PHE A 49 -6.03 -1.70 6.25
C PHE A 49 -5.44 -3.03 5.73
N ILE A 50 -6.10 -4.15 6.05
CA ILE A 50 -5.70 -5.46 5.55
C ILE A 50 -6.24 -5.68 4.14
N GLY A 51 -5.36 -5.96 3.18
CA GLY A 51 -5.73 -6.31 1.82
C GLY A 51 -4.54 -6.59 0.92
N ASP A 52 -4.80 -6.77 -0.36
CA ASP A 52 -3.80 -7.11 -1.38
C ASP A 52 -4.13 -6.37 -2.69
N VAL A 53 -3.10 -5.86 -3.37
CA VAL A 53 -3.28 -5.17 -4.66
C VAL A 53 -3.77 -6.11 -5.77
N THR A 54 -3.59 -7.42 -5.58
CA THR A 54 -4.10 -8.45 -6.49
C THR A 54 -5.59 -8.79 -6.25
N ASP A 55 -6.20 -8.27 -5.18
CA ASP A 55 -7.62 -8.44 -4.87
C ASP A 55 -8.40 -7.11 -5.03
N PRO A 56 -9.14 -6.92 -6.14
CA PRO A 56 -9.93 -5.71 -6.41
C PRO A 56 -10.96 -5.38 -5.32
N ASN A 57 -11.53 -6.37 -4.63
CA ASN A 57 -12.52 -6.09 -3.58
C ASN A 57 -11.86 -5.46 -2.36
N SER A 58 -10.68 -5.97 -1.98
CA SER A 58 -9.91 -5.37 -0.89
C SER A 58 -9.46 -3.95 -1.23
N LEU A 59 -9.09 -3.68 -2.50
CA LEU A 59 -8.74 -2.34 -2.96
C LEU A 59 -9.94 -1.39 -2.93
N ARG A 60 -11.11 -1.83 -3.41
CA ARG A 60 -12.34 -1.05 -3.38
C ARG A 60 -12.68 -0.63 -1.95
N ALA A 61 -12.59 -1.56 -1.00
CA ALA A 61 -12.82 -1.27 0.41
C ALA A 61 -11.75 -0.33 0.99
N ALA A 62 -10.48 -0.55 0.68
CA ALA A 62 -9.37 0.29 1.16
C ALA A 62 -9.43 1.73 0.65
N MET A 63 -9.96 1.95 -0.55
CA MET A 63 -10.08 3.26 -1.20
C MET A 63 -11.35 4.03 -0.79
N GLN A 64 -12.27 3.43 -0.01
CA GLN A 64 -13.45 4.15 0.46
C GLN A 64 -13.08 5.35 1.33
N GLY A 65 -13.56 6.53 0.94
CA GLY A 65 -13.34 7.79 1.66
C GLY A 65 -11.92 8.34 1.57
N VAL A 66 -11.11 7.85 0.62
CA VAL A 66 -9.74 8.31 0.40
C VAL A 66 -9.71 9.34 -0.73
N ASP A 67 -8.95 10.42 -0.55
CA ASP A 67 -8.76 11.45 -1.57
C ASP A 67 -7.58 11.14 -2.50
N TRP A 68 -6.47 10.62 -1.95
CA TRP A 68 -5.23 10.35 -2.67
C TRP A 68 -4.75 8.91 -2.53
N VAL A 69 -4.20 8.35 -3.61
CA VAL A 69 -3.56 7.03 -3.59
C VAL A 69 -2.09 7.16 -3.97
N PHE A 70 -1.22 6.70 -3.07
CA PHE A 70 0.20 6.48 -3.32
C PHE A 70 0.44 4.98 -3.52
N HIS A 71 0.55 4.56 -4.78
CA HIS A 71 0.79 3.16 -5.11
C HIS A 71 2.28 2.83 -5.06
N VAL A 72 2.71 2.14 -4.01
CA VAL A 72 4.13 1.78 -3.75
C VAL A 72 4.32 0.26 -3.58
N ALA A 73 3.23 -0.51 -3.61
CA ALA A 73 3.30 -1.97 -3.57
C ALA A 73 3.96 -2.52 -4.84
N ALA A 74 5.06 -3.24 -4.65
CA ALA A 74 5.72 -3.99 -5.70
C ALA A 74 6.55 -5.13 -5.11
N VAL A 75 6.80 -6.16 -5.92
CA VAL A 75 7.88 -7.12 -5.74
C VAL A 75 9.14 -6.49 -6.35
N ALA A 76 10.06 -6.07 -5.48
CA ALA A 76 11.30 -5.40 -5.88
C ALA A 76 12.51 -6.35 -5.96
N ASP A 77 12.45 -7.51 -5.31
CA ASP A 77 13.48 -8.56 -5.32
C ASP A 77 13.34 -9.49 -6.54
N TYR A 78 13.29 -8.88 -7.73
CA TYR A 78 12.96 -9.58 -8.99
C TYR A 78 13.93 -10.71 -9.33
N TRP A 79 15.19 -10.61 -8.92
CA TRP A 79 16.23 -11.63 -9.16
C TRP A 79 16.04 -12.93 -8.35
N ARG A 80 15.13 -12.93 -7.36
CA ARG A 80 14.84 -14.09 -6.48
C ARG A 80 13.38 -14.51 -6.53
N SER A 81 12.54 -13.76 -7.23
CA SER A 81 11.09 -13.93 -7.22
C SER A 81 10.60 -14.67 -8.47
N ASN A 82 9.54 -15.46 -8.31
CA ASN A 82 8.83 -16.07 -9.45
C ASN A 82 8.33 -14.97 -10.41
N PRO A 83 8.69 -15.00 -11.72
CA PRO A 83 8.20 -14.06 -12.73
C PRO A 83 6.68 -13.88 -12.74
N GLU A 84 5.90 -14.95 -12.56
CA GLU A 84 4.44 -14.87 -12.51
C GLU A 84 3.96 -14.02 -11.34
N ARG A 85 4.56 -14.21 -10.16
CA ARG A 85 4.26 -13.40 -8.97
C ARG A 85 4.64 -11.94 -9.19
N ILE A 86 5.78 -11.67 -9.82
CA ILE A 86 6.20 -10.30 -10.15
C ILE A 86 5.15 -9.66 -11.06
N TYR A 87 4.72 -10.36 -12.11
CA TYR A 87 3.73 -9.85 -13.04
C TYR A 87 2.38 -9.59 -12.36
N HIS A 88 1.87 -10.57 -11.61
CA HIS A 88 0.59 -10.42 -10.89
C HIS A 88 0.59 -9.26 -9.91
N VAL A 89 1.65 -9.05 -9.14
CA VAL A 89 1.70 -7.95 -8.17
C VAL A 89 1.96 -6.62 -8.87
N ASN A 90 2.96 -6.55 -9.74
CA ASN A 90 3.45 -5.28 -10.26
C ASN A 90 2.65 -4.78 -11.46
N VAL A 91 2.15 -5.69 -12.33
CA VAL A 91 1.37 -5.34 -13.51
C VAL A 91 -0.12 -5.42 -13.21
N ASP A 92 -0.63 -6.60 -12.86
CA ASP A 92 -2.06 -6.76 -12.62
C ASP A 92 -2.51 -5.98 -11.37
N GLY A 93 -1.71 -5.98 -10.31
CA GLY A 93 -2.00 -5.18 -9.11
C GLY A 93 -2.03 -3.67 -9.38
N THR A 94 -1.12 -3.16 -10.22
CA THR A 94 -1.16 -1.75 -10.65
C THR A 94 -2.39 -1.45 -11.50
N ARG A 95 -2.75 -2.37 -12.41
CA ARG A 95 -3.97 -2.24 -13.21
C ARG A 95 -5.20 -2.18 -12.31
N ASN A 96 -5.30 -3.07 -11.33
CA ASN A 96 -6.41 -3.10 -10.38
C ASN A 96 -6.53 -1.75 -9.65
N VAL A 97 -5.43 -1.22 -9.12
CA VAL A 97 -5.40 0.07 -8.41
C VAL A 97 -5.95 1.22 -9.25
N LEU A 98 -5.69 1.23 -10.56
CA LEU A 98 -6.15 2.28 -11.48
C LEU A 98 -7.61 2.10 -11.94
N GLN A 99 -8.22 0.93 -11.72
CA GLN A 99 -9.54 0.58 -12.23
C GLN A 99 -10.66 0.57 -11.16
N ILE A 100 -10.34 0.89 -9.90
CA ILE A 100 -11.31 0.89 -8.79
C ILE A 100 -12.28 2.06 -8.83
#